data_AF-A0A9W4TMN6-F1
#
_entry.id   AF-A0A9W4TMN6-F1
#
_cell.length_a   1.000
_cell.length_b   1.000
_cell.length_c   1.000
_cell.angle_alpha   90.00
_cell.angle_beta   90.00
_cell.angle_gamma   90.00
#
_symmetry.space_group_name_H-M   'P 1'
#
loop_
_entity.id
_entity.type
_entity.pdbx_description
1 polymer ?
#
loop_
_entity_poly.entity_id
_entity_poly.type
_entity_poly.pdbx_seq_one_letter_code
_entity_poly.pdbx_strand_id
1 'polypeptide(L)'
;MIKCITIELSIWILKKMLNHSFPFLAFLTVSIGFCSLVVAYTQMKIACAKTRLDLYERRFGIYVSALNCYQACSKEQSEEILRCQYELIKSCRESQFLFKRNDSIHKILSEMLDYTNQIGSYVSRVKKYESLNSAYLEIELKRYKKLTDDAKAVFQKKLFELEDKIKPYIQFENIQGWTFF
;
A
#
# COMPACT_ATOMS: atom_id res chain seq x y z
N MET A 1 4.97 -20.58 81.37
CA MET A 1 4.05 -19.46 81.05
C MET A 1 4.69 -18.39 80.15
N ILE A 2 5.95 -17.99 80.37
CA ILE A 2 6.63 -16.90 79.61
C ILE A 2 6.83 -17.21 78.11
N LYS A 3 7.16 -18.45 77.73
CA LYS A 3 7.35 -18.84 76.31
C LYS A 3 6.08 -18.75 75.44
N CYS A 4 4.89 -18.82 76.04
CA CYS A 4 3.62 -18.79 75.30
C CYS A 4 3.25 -17.36 74.88
N ILE A 5 3.59 -16.37 75.72
CA ILE A 5 3.34 -14.94 75.46
C ILE A 5 4.25 -14.42 74.33
N THR A 6 5.49 -14.90 74.23
CA THR A 6 6.43 -14.48 73.18
C THR A 6 5.99 -14.95 71.78
N ILE A 7 5.33 -16.11 71.70
CA ILE A 7 4.82 -16.67 70.43
C ILE A 7 3.58 -15.90 69.97
N GLU A 8 2.63 -15.62 70.86
CA GLU A 8 1.45 -14.80 70.55
C GLU A 8 1.82 -13.38 70.11
N LEU A 9 2.79 -12.75 70.79
CA LEU A 9 3.24 -11.40 70.44
C LEU A 9 3.95 -11.37 69.08
N SER A 10 4.76 -12.38 68.76
CA SER A 10 5.44 -12.47 67.46
C SER A 10 4.47 -12.77 66.33
N ILE A 11 3.45 -13.62 66.55
CA ILE A 11 2.36 -13.84 65.59
C ILE A 11 1.56 -12.55 65.35
N TRP A 12 1.25 -11.79 66.40
CA TRP A 12 0.53 -10.53 66.27
C TRP A 12 1.32 -9.46 65.51
N ILE A 13 2.63 -9.33 65.78
CA ILE A 13 3.52 -8.41 65.07
C ILE A 13 3.66 -8.84 63.60
N LEU A 14 3.82 -10.13 63.31
CA LEU A 14 3.90 -10.64 61.94
C LEU A 14 2.61 -10.35 61.17
N LYS A 15 1.45 -10.58 61.79
CA LYS A 15 0.12 -10.33 61.20
C LYS A 15 -0.11 -8.84 60.94
N LYS A 16 0.36 -7.97 61.85
CA LYS A 16 0.28 -6.51 61.70
C LYS A 16 1.21 -5.98 60.60
N MET A 17 2.42 -6.54 60.46
CA MET A 17 3.33 -6.21 59.36
C MET A 17 2.81 -6.71 58.00
N LEU A 18 2.24 -7.92 57.95
CA LEU A 18 1.62 -8.45 56.73
C LEU A 18 0.47 -7.54 56.26
N ASN A 19 -0.40 -7.11 57.19
CA ASN A 19 -1.58 -6.31 56.89
C ASN A 19 -1.27 -4.91 56.32
N HIS A 20 -0.13 -4.30 56.69
CA HIS A 20 0.31 -3.02 56.12
C HIS A 20 0.96 -3.15 54.72
N SER A 21 1.53 -4.31 54.39
CA SER A 21 2.17 -4.55 53.08
C SER A 21 1.17 -4.89 51.96
N PHE A 22 0.03 -5.52 52.28
CA PHE A 22 -1.01 -5.85 51.30
C PHE A 22 -1.57 -4.65 50.50
N PRO A 23 -1.95 -3.50 51.11
CA PRO A 23 -2.48 -2.37 50.36
C PRO A 23 -1.44 -1.74 49.42
N PHE A 24 -0.16 -1.76 49.80
CA PHE A 24 0.93 -1.28 48.93
C PHE A 24 1.13 -2.16 47.70
N LEU A 25 1.11 -3.49 47.88
CA LEU A 25 1.18 -4.44 46.78
C LEU A 25 -0.03 -4.32 45.84
N ALA A 26 -1.23 -4.13 46.39
CA ALA A 26 -2.44 -3.90 45.59
C ALA A 26 -2.39 -2.59 44.80
N PHE A 27 -1.85 -1.51 45.38
CA PHE A 27 -1.66 -0.24 44.67
C PHE A 27 -0.65 -0.37 43.52
N LEU A 28 0.46 -1.08 43.74
CA LEU A 28 1.46 -1.34 42.70
C LEU A 28 0.90 -2.15 41.53
N THR A 29 0.14 -3.23 41.82
CA THR A 29 -0.45 -4.06 40.75
C THR A 29 -1.48 -3.28 39.93
N VAL A 30 -2.31 -2.45 40.58
CA VAL A 30 -3.25 -1.55 39.90
C VAL A 30 -2.51 -0.52 39.04
N SER A 31 -1.44 0.09 39.58
CA SER A 31 -0.64 1.09 38.85
C SER A 31 0.04 0.48 37.63
N ILE A 32 0.64 -0.71 37.77
CA ILE A 32 1.25 -1.45 36.66
C ILE A 32 0.19 -1.84 35.63
N GLY A 33 -1.00 -2.27 36.07
CA GLY A 33 -2.13 -2.57 35.19
C GLY A 33 -2.57 -1.35 34.38
N PHE A 34 -2.67 -0.18 35.03
CA PHE A 34 -3.02 1.08 34.36
C PHE A 34 -1.96 1.51 33.34
N CYS A 35 -0.67 1.47 33.73
CA CYS A 35 0.43 1.74 32.79
C CYS A 35 0.40 0.78 31.59
N SER A 36 0.12 -0.51 31.83
CA SER A 36 0.03 -1.51 30.77
C SER A 36 -1.13 -1.22 29.81
N LEU A 37 -2.27 -0.74 30.31
CA LEU A 37 -3.42 -0.34 29.50
C LEU A 37 -3.09 0.86 28.60
N VAL A 38 -2.38 1.87 29.13
CA VAL A 38 -1.93 3.03 28.35
C VAL A 38 -0.97 2.62 27.23
N VAL A 39 -0.02 1.73 27.54
CA VAL A 39 0.91 1.18 26.54
C VAL A 39 0.15 0.41 25.47
N ALA A 40 -0.76 -0.49 25.86
CA ALA A 40 -1.56 -1.28 24.93
C ALA A 40 -2.43 -0.40 24.02
N TYR A 41 -3.07 0.63 24.57
CA TYR A 41 -3.85 1.61 23.81
C TYR A 41 -2.98 2.35 22.78
N THR A 42 -1.78 2.76 23.19
CA THR A 42 -0.82 3.43 22.30
C THR A 42 -0.34 2.50 21.20
N GLN A 43 -0.03 1.24 21.53
CA GLN A 43 0.36 0.22 20.55
C GLN A 43 -0.76 -0.05 19.54
N MET A 44 -2.02 -0.16 19.98
CA MET A 44 -3.17 -0.31 19.10
C MET A 44 -3.31 0.87 18.13
N LYS A 45 -3.10 2.10 18.61
CA LYS A 45 -3.11 3.30 17.76
C LYS A 45 -1.98 3.31 16.74
N ILE A 46 -0.77 2.94 17.14
CA ILE A 46 0.38 2.84 16.22
C ILE A 46 0.10 1.77 15.16
N ALA A 47 -0.46 0.62 15.54
CA ALA A 47 -0.84 -0.43 14.60
C ALA A 47 -1.92 0.04 13.60
N CYS A 48 -2.93 0.80 14.05
CA CYS A 48 -3.90 1.42 13.17
C CYS A 48 -3.28 2.46 12.22
N ALA A 49 -2.36 3.29 12.71
CA ALA A 49 -1.66 4.26 11.86
C ALA A 49 -0.80 3.55 10.80
N LYS A 50 -0.09 2.49 11.19
CA LYS A 50 0.74 1.69 10.29
C LYS A 50 -0.08 1.00 9.21
N THR A 51 -1.22 0.40 9.56
CA THR A 51 -2.11 -0.26 8.57
C THR A 51 -2.71 0.75 7.58
N ARG A 52 -3.02 1.97 8.03
CA ARG A 52 -3.46 3.06 7.13
C ARG A 52 -2.35 3.49 6.16
N LEU A 53 -1.11 3.61 6.64
CA LEU A 53 0.04 3.96 5.81
C LEU A 53 0.35 2.86 4.77
N ASP A 54 0.30 1.59 5.18
CA ASP A 54 0.49 0.45 4.28
C ASP A 54 -0.58 0.41 3.17
N LEU A 55 -1.84 0.69 3.51
CA LEU A 55 -2.92 0.79 2.53
C LEU A 55 -2.70 1.96 1.56
N TYR A 56 -2.22 3.10 2.05
CA TYR A 56 -1.86 4.25 1.23
C TYR A 56 -0.76 3.89 0.24
N GLU A 57 0.34 3.31 0.72
CA GLU A 57 1.49 2.94 -0.10
C GLU A 57 1.09 1.97 -1.21
N ARG A 58 0.26 0.96 -0.89
CA ARG A 58 -0.30 0.03 -1.89
C ARG A 58 -1.14 0.73 -2.95
N ARG A 59 -2.00 1.67 -2.57
CA ARG A 59 -2.85 2.43 -3.50
C ARG A 59 -2.02 3.35 -4.40
N PHE A 60 -1.03 4.02 -3.83
CA PHE A 60 -0.11 4.85 -4.59
C PHE A 60 0.77 4.02 -5.54
N GLY A 61 1.17 2.82 -5.11
CA GLY A 61 1.92 1.86 -5.94
C GLY A 61 1.22 1.49 -7.24
N ILE A 62 -0.12 1.41 -7.24
CA ILE A 62 -0.91 1.18 -8.47
C ILE A 62 -0.75 2.31 -9.47
N TYR A 63 -0.80 3.56 -9.00
CA TYR A 63 -0.56 4.73 -9.86
C TYR A 63 0.87 4.73 -10.42
N VAL A 64 1.86 4.47 -9.56
CA VAL A 64 3.28 4.40 -9.98
C VAL A 64 3.51 3.32 -11.04
N SER A 65 2.88 2.15 -10.89
CA SER A 65 2.98 1.07 -11.90
C SER A 65 2.42 1.51 -13.26
N ALA A 66 1.27 2.19 -13.27
CA ALA A 66 0.67 2.72 -14.50
C ALA A 66 1.54 3.80 -15.17
N LEU A 67 2.12 4.70 -14.38
CA LEU A 67 3.05 5.73 -14.85
C LEU A 67 4.33 5.11 -15.44
N ASN A 68 4.91 4.13 -14.76
CA ASN A 68 6.10 3.42 -15.24
C ASN A 68 5.82 2.72 -16.57
N CYS A 69 4.61 2.14 -16.74
CA CYS A 69 4.20 1.55 -18.00
C CYS A 69 4.12 2.57 -19.13
N TYR A 70 3.55 3.74 -18.86
CA TYR A 70 3.50 4.83 -19.83
C TYR A 70 4.90 5.27 -20.26
N GLN A 71 5.82 5.42 -19.31
CA GLN A 71 7.21 5.78 -19.60
C GLN A 71 7.90 4.72 -20.46
N ALA A 72 7.75 3.43 -20.14
CA ALA A 72 8.30 2.34 -20.92
C ALA A 72 7.72 2.30 -22.35
N CYS A 73 6.41 2.48 -22.50
CA CYS A 73 5.74 2.58 -23.80
C CYS A 73 6.24 3.79 -24.61
N SER A 74 6.48 4.93 -23.94
CA SER A 74 6.98 6.15 -24.59
C SER A 74 8.40 5.97 -25.13
N LYS A 75 9.26 5.26 -24.39
CA LYS A 75 10.64 4.93 -24.81
C LYS A 75 10.74 3.83 -25.87
N GLU A 76 9.64 3.12 -26.15
CA GLU A 76 9.60 2.00 -27.12
C GLU A 76 10.62 0.88 -26.81
N GLN A 77 10.92 0.66 -25.53
CA GLN A 77 11.86 -0.38 -25.10
C GLN A 77 11.12 -1.69 -24.81
N SER A 78 11.20 -2.64 -25.74
CA SER A 78 10.45 -3.90 -25.69
C SER A 78 10.57 -4.67 -24.37
N GLU A 79 11.77 -4.74 -23.77
CA GLU A 79 12.00 -5.45 -22.50
C GLU A 79 11.37 -4.72 -21.32
N GLU A 80 11.48 -3.39 -21.27
CA GLU A 80 10.84 -2.58 -20.23
C GLU A 80 9.32 -2.65 -20.33
N ILE A 81 8.77 -2.67 -21.55
CA ILE A 81 7.33 -2.81 -21.81
C ILE A 81 6.81 -4.15 -21.30
N LEU A 82 7.53 -5.26 -21.55
CA LEU A 82 7.13 -6.58 -21.03
C LEU A 82 7.18 -6.63 -19.50
N ARG A 83 8.21 -6.04 -18.89
CA ARG A 83 8.33 -5.98 -17.43
C ARG A 83 7.17 -5.18 -16.82
N CYS A 84 6.91 -3.99 -17.36
CA CYS A 84 5.87 -3.12 -16.83
C CYS A 84 4.47 -3.72 -17.07
N GLN A 85 4.25 -4.44 -18.17
CA GLN A 85 3.00 -5.16 -18.45
C GLN A 85 2.67 -6.16 -17.33
N TYR A 86 3.66 -6.93 -16.87
CA TYR A 86 3.47 -7.86 -15.74
C TYR A 86 3.07 -7.13 -14.45
N GLU A 87 3.78 -6.03 -14.15
CA GLU A 87 3.45 -5.18 -12.99
C GLU A 87 2.05 -4.56 -13.10
N LEU A 88 1.63 -4.17 -14.31
CA LEU A 88 0.31 -3.60 -14.56
C LEU A 88 -0.80 -4.65 -14.42
N ILE A 89 -0.57 -5.89 -14.87
CA ILE A 89 -1.49 -7.02 -14.62
C ILE A 89 -1.70 -7.21 -13.13
N LYS A 90 -0.60 -7.23 -12.35
CA LYS A 90 -0.66 -7.34 -10.89
C LYS A 90 -1.46 -6.17 -10.28
N SER A 91 -1.11 -4.94 -10.64
CA SER A 91 -1.79 -3.72 -10.18
C SER A 91 -3.28 -3.71 -10.54
N CYS A 92 -3.61 -4.22 -11.73
CA CYS A 92 -4.99 -4.36 -12.19
C CYS A 92 -5.79 -5.32 -11.29
N ARG A 93 -5.20 -6.45 -10.88
CA ARG A 93 -5.84 -7.38 -9.92
C ARG A 93 -5.94 -6.77 -8.53
N GLU A 94 -4.87 -6.16 -8.02
CA GLU A 94 -4.84 -5.54 -6.70
C GLU A 94 -5.86 -4.39 -6.59
N SER A 95 -6.10 -3.65 -7.67
CA SER A 95 -7.06 -2.55 -7.71
C SER A 95 -8.50 -2.98 -7.35
N GLN A 96 -8.87 -4.24 -7.62
CA GLN A 96 -10.20 -4.77 -7.30
C GLN A 96 -10.44 -4.88 -5.78
N PHE A 97 -9.36 -4.96 -4.99
CA PHE A 97 -9.41 -5.09 -3.53
C PHE A 97 -9.14 -3.76 -2.84
N LEU A 98 -8.32 -2.89 -3.44
CA LEU A 98 -7.85 -1.65 -2.81
C LEU A 98 -8.82 -0.47 -2.99
N PHE A 99 -9.68 -0.51 -4.01
CA PHE A 99 -10.60 0.56 -4.38
C PHE A 99 -12.06 0.10 -4.40
N LYS A 100 -13.00 1.07 -4.36
CA LYS A 100 -14.41 0.75 -4.49
C LYS A 100 -14.72 0.29 -5.91
N ARG A 101 -15.61 -0.69 -6.04
CA ARG A 101 -16.00 -1.29 -7.32
C ARG A 101 -16.57 -0.28 -8.33
N ASN A 102 -17.22 0.78 -7.86
CA ASN A 102 -17.87 1.77 -8.72
C ASN A 102 -16.91 2.82 -9.30
N ASP A 103 -15.66 2.90 -8.83
CA ASP A 103 -14.74 3.96 -9.26
C ASP A 103 -14.08 3.68 -10.60
N SER A 104 -14.34 2.52 -11.20
CA SER A 104 -13.85 2.12 -12.52
C SER A 104 -12.31 2.10 -12.67
N ILE A 105 -11.55 2.21 -11.58
CA ILE A 105 -10.07 2.16 -11.58
C ILE A 105 -9.56 0.88 -12.23
N HIS A 106 -10.14 -0.27 -11.86
CA HIS A 106 -9.81 -1.56 -12.48
C HIS A 106 -10.05 -1.57 -14.00
N LYS A 107 -11.13 -0.93 -14.46
CA LYS A 107 -11.47 -0.84 -15.88
C LYS A 107 -10.45 0.03 -16.62
N ILE A 108 -10.11 1.19 -16.05
CA ILE A 108 -9.09 2.10 -16.62
C ILE A 108 -7.75 1.37 -16.75
N LEU A 109 -7.30 0.67 -15.70
CA LEU A 109 -6.05 -0.11 -15.73
C LEU A 109 -6.09 -1.25 -16.75
N SER A 110 -7.24 -1.89 -16.94
CA SER A 110 -7.42 -2.95 -17.95
C SER A 110 -7.32 -2.38 -19.36
N GLU A 111 -7.96 -1.24 -19.62
CA GLU A 111 -7.84 -0.54 -20.91
C GLU A 111 -6.39 -0.10 -21.17
N MET A 112 -5.70 0.43 -20.16
CA MET A 112 -4.27 0.78 -20.25
C MET A 112 -3.42 -0.45 -20.58
N LEU A 113 -3.70 -1.61 -19.98
CA LEU A 113 -3.01 -2.86 -20.29
C LEU A 113 -3.21 -3.26 -21.76
N ASP A 114 -4.42 -3.11 -22.31
CA ASP A 114 -4.68 -3.40 -23.72
C ASP A 114 -3.88 -2.48 -24.65
N TYR A 115 -3.72 -1.20 -24.30
CA TYR A 115 -2.86 -0.28 -25.05
C TYR A 115 -1.37 -0.63 -24.91
N THR A 116 -0.90 -1.01 -23.71
CA THR A 116 0.46 -1.53 -23.52
C THR A 116 0.74 -2.72 -24.45
N ASN A 117 -0.22 -3.65 -24.56
CA ASN A 117 -0.10 -4.84 -25.41
C ASN A 117 0.00 -4.46 -26.89
N GLN A 118 -0.83 -3.51 -27.34
CA GLN A 118 -0.80 -3.00 -28.70
C GLN A 118 0.56 -2.36 -29.03
N ILE A 119 1.04 -1.47 -28.16
CA ILE A 119 2.35 -0.79 -28.32
C ILE A 119 3.49 -1.82 -28.31
N GLY A 120 3.51 -2.74 -27.35
CA GLY A 120 4.53 -3.78 -27.24
C GLY A 120 4.58 -4.69 -28.47
N SER A 121 3.42 -5.03 -29.04
CA SER A 121 3.33 -5.83 -30.26
C SER A 121 3.93 -5.11 -31.47
N TYR A 122 3.73 -3.80 -31.59
CA TYR A 122 4.35 -2.98 -32.63
C TYR A 122 5.86 -2.92 -32.45
N VAL A 123 6.34 -2.56 -31.26
CA VAL A 123 7.78 -2.44 -30.98
C VAL A 123 8.51 -3.74 -31.29
N SER A 124 7.93 -4.88 -30.93
CA SER A 124 8.48 -6.20 -31.25
C SER A 124 8.52 -6.48 -32.76
N ARG A 125 7.50 -6.05 -33.51
CA ARG A 125 7.47 -6.17 -34.97
C ARG A 125 8.54 -5.29 -35.62
N VAL A 126 8.66 -4.03 -35.23
CA VAL A 126 9.68 -3.10 -35.76
C VAL A 126 11.07 -3.71 -35.61
N LYS A 127 11.43 -4.17 -34.41
CA LYS A 127 12.74 -4.82 -34.17
C LYS A 127 12.97 -6.04 -35.06
N LYS A 128 11.94 -6.86 -35.30
CA LYS A 128 12.04 -8.03 -36.18
C LYS A 128 12.25 -7.60 -37.64
N TYR A 129 11.62 -6.50 -38.05
CA TYR A 129 11.59 -6.03 -39.43
C TYR A 129 12.78 -5.15 -39.82
N GLU A 130 13.40 -4.43 -38.89
CA GLU A 130 14.69 -3.74 -39.12
C GLU A 130 15.79 -4.69 -39.60
N SER A 131 15.68 -5.99 -39.31
CA SER A 131 16.60 -7.02 -39.81
C SER A 131 16.33 -7.51 -41.24
N LEU A 132 15.20 -7.13 -41.85
CA LEU A 132 14.72 -7.66 -43.14
C LEU A 132 14.48 -6.50 -44.12
N ASN A 133 15.50 -6.13 -44.86
CA ASN A 133 15.53 -4.94 -45.73
C ASN A 133 14.52 -5.06 -46.91
N SER A 134 13.33 -4.45 -46.80
CA SER A 134 12.25 -4.55 -47.80
C SER A 134 11.47 -3.24 -47.92
N ALA A 135 11.21 -2.78 -49.15
CA ALA A 135 10.43 -1.56 -49.43
C ALA A 135 8.93 -1.69 -49.09
N TYR A 136 8.37 -2.91 -49.11
CA TYR A 136 6.99 -3.17 -48.69
C TYR A 136 6.80 -2.91 -47.18
N LEU A 137 7.87 -3.11 -46.41
CA LEU A 137 7.90 -2.93 -44.96
C LEU A 137 7.69 -1.47 -44.55
N GLU A 138 8.16 -0.52 -45.34
CA GLU A 138 8.17 0.90 -44.98
C GLU A 138 6.75 1.48 -44.86
N ILE A 139 5.85 1.09 -45.78
CA ILE A 139 4.44 1.51 -45.76
C ILE A 139 3.72 0.91 -44.54
N GLU A 140 3.97 -0.37 -44.24
CA GLU A 140 3.35 -1.05 -43.11
C GLU A 140 3.84 -0.48 -41.77
N LEU A 141 5.15 -0.25 -41.64
CA LEU A 141 5.76 0.38 -40.46
C LEU A 141 5.21 1.77 -40.22
N LYS A 142 5.04 2.59 -41.28
CA LYS A 142 4.44 3.93 -41.16
C LYS A 142 3.00 3.87 -40.64
N ARG A 143 2.21 2.87 -41.07
CA ARG A 143 0.85 2.65 -40.57
C ARG A 143 0.85 2.28 -39.09
N TYR A 144 1.69 1.33 -38.68
CA TYR A 144 1.75 0.92 -37.28
C TYR A 144 2.32 2.00 -36.36
N LYS A 145 3.27 2.81 -36.85
CA LYS A 145 3.79 3.97 -36.10
C LYS A 145 2.66 4.91 -35.73
N LYS A 146 1.81 5.27 -36.71
CA LYS A 146 0.64 6.12 -36.46
C LYS A 146 -0.31 5.49 -35.42
N LEU A 147 -0.63 4.21 -35.56
CA LEU A 147 -1.49 3.50 -34.59
C LEU A 147 -0.89 3.49 -33.18
N THR A 148 0.44 3.38 -33.08
CA THR A 148 1.17 3.40 -31.81
C THR A 148 1.16 4.78 -31.19
N ASP A 149 1.36 5.83 -31.98
CA ASP A 149 1.28 7.22 -31.53
C ASP A 149 -0.14 7.54 -31.03
N ASP A 150 -1.17 7.09 -31.75
CA ASP A 150 -2.57 7.21 -31.34
C ASP A 150 -2.82 6.44 -30.03
N ALA A 151 -2.31 5.20 -29.90
CA ALA A 151 -2.43 4.41 -28.68
C ALA A 151 -1.72 5.06 -27.49
N LYS A 152 -0.54 5.67 -27.68
CA LYS A 152 0.18 6.42 -26.64
C LYS A 152 -0.62 7.64 -26.18
N ALA A 153 -1.23 8.39 -27.10
CA ALA A 153 -2.07 9.54 -26.76
C ALA A 153 -3.31 9.12 -25.94
N VAL A 154 -3.95 8.00 -26.32
CA VAL A 154 -5.08 7.47 -25.55
C VAL A 154 -4.63 6.94 -24.19
N PHE A 155 -3.48 6.27 -24.12
CA PHE A 155 -2.88 5.83 -22.86
C PHE A 155 -2.66 7.01 -21.91
N GLN A 156 -2.08 8.09 -22.41
CA GLN A 156 -1.83 9.30 -21.62
C GLN A 156 -3.14 9.88 -21.07
N LYS A 157 -4.19 9.95 -21.89
CA LYS A 157 -5.52 10.38 -21.44
C LYS A 157 -6.07 9.49 -20.33
N LYS A 158 -5.88 8.17 -20.44
CA LYS A 158 -6.30 7.20 -19.42
C LYS A 158 -5.49 7.31 -18.14
N LEU A 159 -4.21 7.66 -18.23
CA LEU A 159 -3.38 7.96 -17.07
C LEU A 159 -3.92 9.17 -16.30
N PHE A 160 -4.30 10.26 -16.98
CA PHE A 160 -4.94 11.40 -16.31
C PHE A 160 -6.30 11.04 -15.69
N GLU A 161 -7.11 10.23 -16.39
CA GLU A 161 -8.37 9.71 -15.83
C GLU A 161 -8.12 8.88 -14.55
N LEU A 162 -7.05 8.07 -14.55
CA LEU A 162 -6.63 7.28 -13.39
C LEU A 162 -6.20 8.18 -12.23
N GLU A 163 -5.41 9.23 -12.49
CA GLU A 163 -4.97 10.21 -11.49
C GLU A 163 -6.16 10.84 -10.77
N ASP A 164 -7.15 11.32 -11.52
CA ASP A 164 -8.36 11.92 -10.97
C ASP A 164 -9.15 10.94 -10.09
N LYS A 165 -9.25 9.68 -10.51
CA LYS A 165 -9.97 8.63 -9.77
C LYS A 165 -9.23 8.15 -8.53
N ILE A 166 -7.90 8.12 -8.57
CA ILE A 166 -7.08 7.69 -7.43
C ILE A 166 -6.93 8.83 -6.41
N LYS A 167 -6.95 10.10 -6.82
CA LYS A 167 -6.83 11.28 -5.96
C LYS A 167 -7.56 11.19 -4.60
N PRO A 168 -8.87 10.88 -4.51
CA PRO A 168 -9.56 10.78 -3.22
C PRO A 168 -9.02 9.70 -2.27
N TYR A 169 -8.27 8.73 -2.79
CA TYR A 169 -7.66 7.63 -2.04
C TYR A 169 -6.23 7.92 -1.56
N ILE A 170 -5.58 8.93 -2.14
CA ILE A 170 -4.18 9.31 -1.88
C ILE A 170 -4.02 10.72 -1.30
N GLN A 171 -5.10 11.44 -1.00
CA GLN A 171 -5.00 12.72 -0.32
C GLN A 171 -4.86 12.53 1.20
N PHE A 172 -3.70 12.93 1.74
CA PHE A 172 -3.44 12.97 3.19
C PHE A 172 -4.27 14.02 3.94
N GLU A 173 -4.85 15.00 3.25
CA GLU A 173 -5.72 16.01 3.88
C GLU A 173 -6.94 15.38 4.58
N ASN A 174 -7.40 14.21 4.12
CA ASN A 174 -8.47 13.44 4.76
C ASN A 174 -7.96 12.43 5.79
N ILE A 175 -6.65 12.37 6.03
CA ILE A 175 -6.09 11.55 7.09
C ILE A 175 -6.18 12.38 8.36
N GLN A 176 -7.32 12.23 9.07
CA GLN A 176 -7.42 12.59 10.49
C GLN A 176 -6.36 11.77 11.24
N GLY A 177 -5.17 12.36 11.34
CA GLY A 177 -4.11 11.99 12.24
C GLY A 177 -4.17 12.99 13.37
N TRP A 178 -4.61 12.50 14.54
CA TRP A 178 -4.40 13.17 15.83
C TRP A 178 -4.60 14.68 15.83
N THR A 179 -5.85 15.16 15.77
CA THR A 179 -6.16 16.44 16.39
C THR A 179 -6.11 16.24 17.90
N PHE A 180 -4.95 16.50 18.50
CA PHE A 180 -4.88 16.85 19.92
C PHE A 180 -5.24 18.32 20.03
N PHE A 181 -6.52 18.65 19.90
CA PHE A 181 -7.20 19.83 20.46
C PHE A 181 -8.70 19.66 20.20
#